data_AF-A0A1B9AZ59-F1
#
_entry.id   AF-A0A1B9AZ59-F1
#
_cell.length_a   1.000
_cell.length_b   1.000
_cell.length_c   1.000
_cell.angle_alpha   90.00
_cell.angle_beta   90.00
_cell.angle_gamma   90.00
#
_symmetry.space_group_name_H-M   'P 1'
#
loop_
_entity.id
_entity.type
_entity.pdbx_description
1 polymer ?
#
loop_
_entity_poly.entity_id
_entity_poly.type
_entity_poly.pdbx_seq_one_letter_code
_entity_poly.pdbx_strand_id
1 'polypeptide(L)' 'MNESPKEYKTFLEEQLQWCRERDRILEQINEKLHEMKRIVEYTLEYEPTSIEIDELNDQLNKLKHVVHSLEKQLQSVIH' A
#
# COMPACT_ATOMS: atom_id res chain seq x y z
N MET A 1 -33.42 18.81 -0.30
CA MET A 1 -34.36 17.68 -0.32
C MET A 1 -33.93 16.77 0.81
N ASN A 2 -34.82 16.42 1.74
CA ASN A 2 -34.48 15.46 2.80
C ASN A 2 -34.47 14.08 2.14
N GLU A 3 -33.29 13.52 1.91
CA GLU A 3 -33.13 12.12 1.55
C GLU A 3 -33.89 11.28 2.57
N SER A 4 -34.62 10.27 2.09
CA SER A 4 -35.31 9.35 2.97
C SER A 4 -34.28 8.68 3.91
N PRO A 5 -34.65 8.33 5.15
CA PRO A 5 -33.74 7.65 6.07
C PRO A 5 -33.08 6.38 5.48
N LYS A 6 -33.69 5.78 4.46
CA LYS A 6 -33.16 4.66 3.71
C LYS A 6 -32.04 5.05 2.75
N GLU A 7 -32.21 6.13 1.98
CA GLU A 7 -31.18 6.65 1.07
C GLU A 7 -29.94 7.11 1.85
N TYR A 8 -30.14 7.82 2.96
CA TYR A 8 -29.04 8.24 3.82
C TYR A 8 -28.27 7.04 4.41
N LYS A 9 -28.98 5.98 4.83
CA LYS A 9 -28.35 4.75 5.29
C LYS A 9 -27.52 4.08 4.19
N THR A 10 -28.06 3.95 2.98
CA THR A 10 -27.35 3.37 1.84
C THR A 10 -26.10 4.17 1.49
N PHE A 11 -26.20 5.50 1.47
CA PHE A 11 -25.04 6.37 1.28
C PHE A 11 -23.95 6.11 2.34
N LEU A 12 -24.30 6.02 3.62
CA LEU A 12 -23.34 5.74 4.68
C LEU A 12 -22.69 4.35 4.55
N GLU A 13 -23.44 3.34 4.10
CA GLU A 13 -22.92 2.00 3.85
C GLU A 13 -21.91 1.99 2.70
N GLU A 14 -22.17 2.74 1.62
CA GLU A 14 -21.25 2.93 0.50
C GLU A 14 -19.97 3.66 0.95
N GLN A 15 -20.10 4.74 1.72
CA GLN A 15 -18.95 5.46 2.28
C GLN A 15 -18.11 4.58 3.21
N LEU A 16 -18.75 3.74 4.04
CA LEU A 16 -18.05 2.82 4.92
C LEU A 16 -17.26 1.77 4.12
N GLN A 17 -17.87 1.21 3.08
CA GLN A 17 -17.21 0.24 2.22
C GLN A 17 -16.03 0.87 1.46
N TRP A 18 -16.20 2.12 1.02
CA TRP A 18 -15.13 2.90 0.40
C TRP A 18 -13.93 3.11 1.33
N CYS A 19 -14.16 3.50 2.59
CA CYS A 19 -13.09 3.63 3.58
C CYS A 19 -12.35 2.31 3.81
N ARG A 20 -13.09 1.20 3.96
CA ARG A 20 -12.50 -0.13 4.20
C ARG A 20 -11.57 -0.58 3.08
N GLU A 21 -11.94 -0.32 1.83
CA GLU A 21 -11.09 -0.69 0.70
C GLU A 21 -9.81 0.15 0.67
N ARG A 22 -9.90 1.44 1.01
CA ARG A 22 -8.72 2.30 1.13
C ARG A 22 -7.79 1.87 2.25
N ASP A 23 -8.34 1.54 3.41
CA ASP A 23 -7.56 1.06 4.56
C ASP A 23 -6.80 -0.22 4.21
N ARG A 24 -7.44 -1.14 3.50
CA ARG A 24 -6.81 -2.38 3.02
C ARG A 24 -5.64 -2.12 2.05
N ILE A 25 -5.76 -1.14 1.15
CA ILE A 25 -4.68 -0.77 0.24
C ILE A 25 -3.52 -0.13 1.03
N LEU A 26 -3.84 0.75 1.98
CA LEU A 26 -2.84 1.40 2.83
C LEU A 26 -2.07 0.39 3.70
N GLU A 27 -2.75 -0.62 4.24
CA GLU A 27 -2.12 -1.70 5.01
C GLU A 27 -1.10 -2.47 4.15
N GLN A 28 -1.48 -2.82 2.91
CA GLN A 28 -0.56 -3.47 1.96
C GLN A 28 0.64 -2.59 1.62
N ILE A 29 0.44 -1.28 1.42
CA ILE A 29 1.56 -0.34 1.20
C ILE A 29 2.49 -0.36 2.41
N ASN A 30 1.93 -0.28 3.62
CA ASN A 30 2.71 -0.27 4.86
C ASN A 30 3.55 -1.55 5.01
N GLU A 31 2.99 -2.72 4.74
CA GLU A 31 3.71 -4.00 4.74
C GLU A 31 4.91 -3.98 3.77
N LYS A 32 4.72 -3.47 2.54
CA LYS A 32 5.79 -3.39 1.54
C LYS A 32 6.87 -2.40 1.92
N LEU A 33 6.51 -1.26 2.52
CA LEU A 33 7.48 -0.31 3.04
C LEU A 33 8.29 -0.91 4.21
N HIS A 34 7.66 -1.70 5.08
CA HIS A 34 8.37 -2.44 6.12
C HIS A 34 9.31 -3.51 5.55
N GLU A 35 8.91 -4.21 4.48
CA GLU A 35 9.81 -5.12 3.75
C GLU A 35 11.03 -4.38 3.19
N MET A 36 10.84 -3.22 2.55
CA MET A 36 11.95 -2.40 2.05
C MET A 36 12.88 -1.95 3.18
N LYS A 37 12.31 -1.52 4.31
CA LYS A 37 13.08 -1.13 5.49
C LYS A 37 13.98 -2.28 5.99
N ARG A 38 13.44 -3.49 6.09
CA ARG A 38 14.22 -4.67 6.53
C ARG A 38 15.40 -4.98 5.61
N ILE A 39 15.24 -4.79 4.30
CA ILE A 39 16.34 -4.96 3.33
C ILE A 39 17.46 -3.96 3.61
N VAL A 40 17.11 -2.68 3.82
CA VAL A 40 18.12 -1.65 4.12
C VAL A 40 18.79 -1.91 5.47
N GLU A 41 18.04 -2.29 6.50
CA GLU A 41 18.60 -2.65 7.80
C GLU A 41 19.59 -3.82 7.69
N TYR A 42 19.26 -4.86 6.91
CA TYR A 42 20.17 -5.97 6.63
C TYR A 42 21.50 -5.49 6.02
N THR A 43 21.45 -4.59 5.03
CA THR A 43 22.69 -4.07 4.40
C THR A 43 23.55 -3.21 5.33
N LEU A 44 22.96 -2.63 6.37
CA LEU A 44 23.69 -1.87 7.38
C LEU A 44 24.33 -2.77 8.44
N GLU A 45 23.68 -3.88 8.77
CA GLU A 45 24.15 -4.82 9.79
C GLU A 45 25.18 -5.82 9.26
N TYR A 46 25.02 -6.25 8.01
CA TYR A 46 25.83 -7.31 7.39
C TYR A 46 26.39 -6.76 6.09
N GLU A 47 27.67 -6.38 6.06
CA GLU A 47 28.39 -5.87 4.88
C GLU A 47 28.25 -6.87 3.70
N PRO A 48 27.27 -6.69 2.79
CA PRO A 48 26.96 -7.71 1.81
C PRO A 48 27.97 -7.63 0.67
N THR A 49 28.18 -8.76 0.01
CA THR A 49 28.95 -8.80 -1.22
C THR A 49 28.26 -8.00 -2.33
N SER A 50 29.01 -7.64 -3.38
CA SER A 50 28.43 -6.93 -4.52
C SER A 50 27.27 -7.70 -5.18
N ILE A 51 27.34 -9.03 -5.22
CA ILE A 51 26.29 -9.89 -5.77
C ILE A 51 25.03 -9.80 -4.91
N GLU A 52 25.17 -9.88 -3.59
CA GLU A 52 24.03 -9.74 -2.67
C GLU A 52 23.42 -8.32 -2.74
N ILE A 53 24.25 -7.29 -2.90
CA ILE A 53 23.77 -5.91 -3.11
C ILE A 53 22.91 -5.82 -4.38
N ASP A 54 23.33 -6.44 -5.49
CA ASP A 54 22.56 -6.45 -6.72
C ASP A 54 21.21 -7.16 -6.54
N GLU A 55 21.19 -8.31 -5.85
CA GLU A 55 19.95 -9.04 -5.54
C GLU A 55 19.01 -8.25 -4.63
N LEU A 56 19.54 -7.55 -3.63
CA LEU A 56 18.75 -6.72 -2.72
C LEU A 56 18.19 -5.48 -3.43
N ASN A 57 18.94 -4.88 -4.36
CA ASN A 57 18.47 -3.80 -5.21
C ASN A 57 17.32 -4.25 -6.12
N ASP A 58 17.42 -5.45 -6.71
CA ASP A 58 16.33 -6.03 -7.51
C ASP A 58 15.06 -6.25 -6.67
N GLN A 59 15.21 -6.71 -5.43
CA GLN A 59 14.09 -6.84 -4.49
C GLN A 59 13.47 -5.48 -4.16
N LEU A 60 14.27 -4.46 -3.84
CA LEU A 60 13.80 -3.10 -3.58
C LEU A 60 13.06 -2.51 -4.80
N ASN A 61 13.56 -2.73 -6.01
CA ASN A 61 12.90 -2.26 -7.23
C ASN A 61 11.54 -2.94 -7.44
N LYS A 62 11.44 -4.26 -7.22
CA LYS A 62 10.16 -4.98 -7.27
C LYS A 62 9.17 -4.42 -6.25
N LEU A 63 9.60 -4.22 -5.00
CA LEU A 63 8.75 -3.64 -3.95
C LEU A 63 8.28 -2.23 -4.29
N LYS A 64 9.17 -1.38 -4.83
CA LYS A 64 8.83 -0.04 -5.31
C LYS A 64 7.76 -0.07 -6.40
N HIS A 65 7.85 -1.00 -7.36
CA HIS A 65 6.82 -1.16 -8.39
C HIS A 65 5.46 -1.58 -7.81
N VAL A 66 5.46 -2.48 -6.82
CA VAL A 66 4.23 -2.90 -6.12
C VAL A 66 3.61 -1.73 -5.36
N VAL A 67 4.39 -0.99 -4.57
CA VAL A 67 3.92 0.21 -3.85
C VAL A 67 3.30 1.21 -4.82
N HIS A 68 3.99 1.50 -5.92
CA HIS A 68 3.48 2.44 -6.92
C HIS A 68 2.17 1.98 -7.59
N SER A 69 1.99 0.68 -7.78
CA SER A 69 0.74 0.10 -8.28
C SER A 69 -0.40 0.28 -7.25
N LEU A 70 -0.12 0.03 -5.97
CA LEU A 70 -1.08 0.21 -4.89
C LEU A 70 -1.47 1.68 -4.70
N GLU A 71 -0.51 2.60 -4.80
CA GLU A 71 -0.78 4.05 -4.77
C GLU A 71 -1.72 4.48 -5.90
N LYS A 72 -1.52 3.93 -7.11
CA LYS A 72 -2.43 4.16 -8.24
C LYS A 72 -3.83 3.62 -7.97
N GLN A 73 -3.93 2.43 -7.39
CA GLN A 73 -5.22 1.87 -6.99
C GLN A 73 -5.92 2.76 -5.97
N LEU A 74 -5.20 3.22 -4.94
CA LEU A 74 -5.73 4.14 -3.93
C LEU A 74 -6.26 5.46 -4.53
N GLN A 75 -5.57 6.00 -5.55
CA GLN A 75 -6.00 7.19 -6.28
C GLN A 75 -7.22 6.93 -7.16
N SER A 76 -7.30 5.75 -7.80
CA SER A 76 -8.43 5.37 -8.64
C SER A 76 -9.71 5.07 -7.87
N VAL A 77 -9.62 4.79 -6.57
CA VAL A 77 -10.77 4.64 -5.68
C VAL A 77 -11.45 5.99 -5.39
N ILE A 78 -10.88 7.13 -5.80
CA ILE A 78 -11.53 8.45 -5.73
C ILE A 78 -12.55 8.56 -6.87
N HIS A 79 -13.85 8.56 -6.53
CA HIS A 79 -14.95 8.73 -7.49
C HIS A 79 -15.51 10.15 -7.49
#